data_AF-A0A072TCX1-F1
#
_entry.id   AF-A0A072TCX1-F1
#
_cell.length_a   1.000
_cell.length_b   1.000
_cell.length_c   1.000
_cell.angle_alpha   90.00
_cell.angle_beta   90.00
_cell.angle_gamma   90.00
#
_symmetry.space_group_name_H-M   'P 1'
#
loop_
_entity.id
_entity.type
_entity.pdbx_description
1 polymer ?
#
loop_
_entity_poly.entity_id
_entity_poly.type
_entity_poly.pdbx_seq_one_letter_code
_entity_poly.pdbx_strand_id
1 'polypeptide(L)'
;MLKYVRAGGTASTVGVYCMNPISKEPDAKLGHMDVEWPNAWIKSPRISAGQSPTANYNRALMRAILNGRMPYLTPMMNIKFIKLEDAPQAYKDFDE
;
A
#
# COMPACT_ATOMS: atom_id res chain seq x y z
N MET A 1 -3.54 -12.39 -0.98
CA MET A 1 -2.09 -12.26 -0.72
C MET A 1 -1.49 -13.54 -0.14
N LEU A 2 -1.90 -13.96 1.06
CA LEU A 2 -1.27 -15.08 1.78
C LEU A 2 -1.28 -16.40 1.00
N LYS A 3 -2.32 -16.69 0.21
CA LYS A 3 -2.42 -17.89 -0.66
C LYS A 3 -1.24 -18.07 -1.62
N TYR A 4 -0.73 -16.99 -2.22
CA TYR A 4 0.29 -17.06 -3.28
C TYR A 4 1.73 -17.03 -2.75
N VAL A 5 1.93 -16.61 -1.49
CA VAL A 5 3.25 -16.61 -0.87
C VAL A 5 3.67 -18.04 -0.53
N ARG A 6 4.90 -18.41 -0.90
CA ARG A 6 5.49 -19.72 -0.59
C ARG A 6 5.59 -19.98 0.92
N ALA A 7 5.74 -21.24 1.33
CA ALA A 7 6.03 -21.59 2.72
C ALA A 7 7.33 -20.92 3.23
N GLY A 8 7.30 -20.39 4.45
CA GLY A 8 8.36 -19.59 5.07
C GLY A 8 8.51 -18.16 4.49
N GLY A 9 7.65 -17.77 3.56
CA GLY A 9 7.69 -16.46 2.89
C GLY A 9 7.19 -15.31 3.77
N THR A 10 7.40 -14.09 3.28
CA THR A 10 6.95 -12.86 3.94
C THR A 10 5.85 -12.20 3.10
N ALA A 11 4.81 -11.74 3.76
CA ALA A 11 3.75 -10.92 3.19
C ALA A 11 3.72 -9.58 3.93
N SER A 12 3.89 -8.47 3.23
CA SER A 12 3.83 -7.13 3.82
C SER A 12 2.74 -6.30 3.17
N THR A 13 1.98 -5.57 3.97
CA THR A 13 0.89 -4.73 3.48
C THR A 13 1.24 -3.26 3.66
N VAL A 14 1.18 -2.49 2.56
CA VAL A 14 1.22 -1.02 2.59
C VAL A 14 -0.17 -0.40 2.48
N GLY A 15 -1.18 -1.20 2.15
CA GLY A 15 -2.58 -0.76 2.09
C GLY A 15 -3.12 -0.38 3.47
N VAL A 16 -4.08 0.55 3.47
CA VAL A 16 -4.79 0.97 4.69
C VAL A 16 -5.95 0.00 4.94
N TYR A 17 -5.97 -0.59 6.12
CA TYR A 17 -7.07 -1.41 6.61
C TYR A 17 -7.65 -0.75 7.85
N CYS A 18 -8.91 -0.35 7.78
CA CYS A 18 -9.62 0.33 8.86
C CYS A 18 -11.09 -0.11 8.90
N MET A 19 -11.76 0.22 10.00
CA MET A 19 -13.21 0.15 10.08
C MET A 19 -13.84 0.96 8.93
N ASN A 20 -14.90 0.43 8.30
CA ASN A 20 -15.61 1.10 7.23
C ASN A 20 -17.05 1.46 7.68
N PRO A 21 -17.29 2.66 8.25
CA PRO A 21 -18.59 3.03 8.81
C PRO A 21 -19.74 3.03 7.80
N ILE A 22 -19.44 3.26 6.53
CA ILE A 22 -20.42 3.31 5.43
C ILE A 22 -20.63 1.95 4.74
N SER A 23 -19.94 0.90 5.20
CA SER A 23 -20.11 -0.45 4.66
C SER A 23 -21.55 -0.92 4.80
N LYS A 24 -22.04 -1.73 3.84
CA LYS A 24 -23.31 -2.44 3.98
C LYS A 24 -23.19 -3.66 4.91
N GLU A 25 -21.98 -4.23 4.99
CA GLU A 25 -21.68 -5.40 5.83
C GLU A 25 -21.36 -4.99 7.27
N PRO A 26 -22.09 -5.51 8.28
CA PRO A 26 -21.87 -5.17 9.69
C PRO A 26 -20.44 -5.43 10.18
N ASP A 27 -19.84 -6.54 9.79
CA ASP A 27 -18.49 -6.91 10.20
C ASP A 27 -17.43 -5.93 9.69
N ALA A 28 -17.55 -5.49 8.44
CA ALA A 28 -16.65 -4.49 7.87
C ALA A 28 -16.79 -3.11 8.55
N LYS A 29 -17.97 -2.78 9.11
CA LYS A 29 -18.12 -1.56 9.95
C LYS A 29 -17.29 -1.62 11.21
N LEU A 30 -17.05 -2.81 11.75
CA LEU A 30 -16.17 -3.04 12.90
C LEU A 30 -14.72 -3.27 12.49
N GLY A 31 -14.42 -3.30 11.19
CA GLY A 31 -13.10 -3.62 10.66
C GLY A 31 -12.75 -5.10 10.71
N HIS A 32 -13.74 -5.98 10.94
CA HIS A 32 -13.54 -7.41 10.84
C HIS A 32 -13.38 -7.79 9.36
N MET A 33 -12.43 -8.69 9.10
CA MET A 33 -12.13 -9.18 7.76
C MET A 33 -12.19 -10.70 7.79
N ASP A 34 -12.87 -11.28 6.80
CA ASP A 34 -12.78 -12.71 6.55
C ASP A 34 -11.44 -13.01 5.86
N VAL A 35 -10.58 -13.74 6.56
CA VAL A 35 -9.24 -14.10 6.10
C VAL A 35 -9.08 -15.60 6.28
N GLU A 36 -8.61 -16.28 5.24
CA GLU A 36 -8.25 -17.72 5.28
C GLU A 36 -6.99 -17.98 6.13
N TRP A 37 -7.05 -17.63 7.42
CA TRP A 37 -5.92 -17.68 8.34
C TRP A 37 -5.36 -19.09 8.55
N PRO A 38 -6.16 -20.15 8.72
CA PRO A 38 -5.62 -21.51 8.88
C PRO A 38 -4.78 -21.97 7.67
N ASN A 39 -5.22 -21.66 6.44
CA ASN A 39 -4.49 -21.97 5.21
C ASN A 39 -3.20 -21.15 5.09
N ALA A 40 -3.19 -19.92 5.62
CA ALA A 40 -1.97 -19.13 5.70
C ALA A 40 -1.01 -19.70 6.75
N TRP A 41 -1.52 -20.08 7.92
CA TRP A 41 -0.75 -20.53 9.08
C TRP A 41 0.15 -21.72 8.78
N ILE A 42 -0.36 -22.73 8.06
CA ILE A 42 0.42 -23.94 7.70
C ILE A 42 1.67 -23.64 6.87
N LYS A 43 1.73 -22.45 6.25
CA LYS A 43 2.88 -22.00 5.47
C LYS A 43 3.90 -21.21 6.27
N SER A 44 3.76 -21.11 7.59
CA SER A 44 4.68 -20.39 8.49
C SER A 44 5.03 -18.97 7.98
N PRO A 45 4.03 -18.11 7.70
CA PRO A 45 4.27 -16.82 7.08
C PRO A 45 4.85 -15.82 8.08
N ARG A 46 5.69 -14.90 7.58
CA ARG A 46 5.98 -13.64 8.28
C ARG A 46 5.08 -12.54 7.73
N ILE A 47 4.48 -11.75 8.61
CA ILE A 47 3.55 -10.68 8.21
C ILE A 47 3.99 -9.36 8.82
N SER A 48 3.99 -8.31 7.99
CA SER A 48 4.25 -6.93 8.43
C SER A 48 3.16 -6.00 7.90
N ALA A 49 2.68 -5.09 8.73
CA ALA A 49 1.65 -4.14 8.38
C ALA A 49 1.85 -2.83 9.17
N GLY A 50 1.08 -1.81 8.80
CA GLY A 50 1.04 -0.53 9.49
C GLY A 50 1.55 0.64 8.65
N GLN A 51 1.50 1.82 9.25
CA GLN A 51 1.96 3.04 8.60
C GLN A 51 3.47 2.99 8.36
N SER A 52 3.86 3.46 7.18
CA SER A 52 5.23 3.34 6.72
C SER A 52 6.15 4.31 7.47
N PRO A 53 7.26 3.84 8.08
CA PRO A 53 8.16 4.69 8.86
C PRO A 53 9.10 5.48 7.94
N THR A 54 8.58 6.51 7.26
CA THR A 54 9.28 7.24 6.17
C THR A 54 10.66 7.77 6.53
N ALA A 55 10.86 8.20 7.77
CA ALA A 55 12.16 8.67 8.25
C ALA A 55 13.26 7.60 8.20
N ASN A 56 12.92 6.31 8.25
CA ASN A 56 13.91 5.23 8.22
C ASN A 56 14.59 5.06 6.86
N TYR A 57 13.96 5.50 5.77
CA TYR A 57 14.44 5.22 4.42
C TYR A 57 14.48 6.44 3.48
N ASN A 58 13.85 7.57 3.80
CA ASN A 58 13.78 8.74 2.91
C ASN A 58 15.16 9.26 2.46
N ARG A 59 16.15 9.34 3.35
CA ARG A 59 17.51 9.83 3.04
C ARG A 59 18.24 8.91 2.07
N ALA A 60 18.09 7.59 2.22
CA ALA A 60 18.71 6.62 1.34
C ALA A 60 18.07 6.64 -0.05
N LEU A 61 16.74 6.73 -0.11
CA LEU A 61 16.00 6.84 -1.38
C LEU A 61 16.35 8.12 -2.14
N MET A 62 16.39 9.27 -1.44
CA MET A 62 16.80 10.55 -2.04
C MET A 62 18.20 10.44 -2.66
N ARG A 63 19.17 9.85 -1.94
CA ARG A 63 20.52 9.64 -2.47
C ARG A 63 20.54 8.69 -3.68
N ALA A 64 19.69 7.66 -3.70
CA ALA A 64 19.57 6.77 -4.85
C ALA A 64 19.05 7.51 -6.09
N ILE A 65 18.07 8.40 -5.92
CA ILE A 65 17.54 9.26 -7.00
C ILE A 65 18.63 10.20 -7.52
N LEU A 66 19.27 10.97 -6.62
CA LEU A 66 20.32 11.94 -7.00
C LEU A 66 21.53 11.29 -7.68
N ASN A 67 21.87 10.06 -7.28
CA ASN A 67 22.98 9.29 -7.88
C ASN A 67 22.55 8.49 -9.11
N GLY A 68 21.36 8.76 -9.69
CA GLY A 68 20.92 8.14 -10.94
C GLY A 68 20.65 6.63 -10.87
N ARG A 69 20.40 6.07 -9.67
CA ARG A 69 20.21 4.62 -9.47
C ARG A 69 18.79 4.14 -9.80
N MET A 70 17.86 5.06 -10.07
CA MET A 70 16.44 4.76 -10.30
C MET A 70 15.88 5.50 -11.54
N PRO A 71 16.50 5.38 -12.73
CA PRO A 71 16.08 6.12 -13.93
C PRO A 71 14.67 5.71 -14.43
N TYR A 72 14.22 4.51 -14.06
CA TYR A 72 12.91 3.97 -14.41
C TYR A 72 11.74 4.59 -13.62
N LEU A 73 12.01 5.33 -12.54
CA LEU A 73 10.95 5.80 -11.65
C LEU A 73 10.03 6.84 -12.32
N THR A 74 10.59 7.82 -13.03
CA THR A 74 9.81 8.85 -13.72
C THR A 74 8.81 8.29 -14.75
N PRO A 75 9.21 7.42 -15.71
CA PRO A 75 8.26 6.87 -16.66
C PRO A 75 7.23 5.93 -16.01
N MET A 76 7.58 5.25 -14.92
CA MET A 76 6.64 4.38 -14.19
C MET A 76 5.56 5.18 -13.44
N MET A 77 5.90 6.36 -12.91
CA MET A 77 5.01 7.15 -12.05
C MET A 77 3.99 8.01 -12.80
N ASN A 78 4.13 8.20 -14.13
CA ASN A 78 3.22 9.01 -14.96
C ASN A 78 2.85 10.38 -14.33
N ILE A 79 3.88 11.16 -13.94
CA ILE A 79 3.70 12.39 -13.15
C ILE A 79 2.98 13.46 -13.99
N LYS A 80 1.89 14.01 -13.46
CA LYS A 80 1.15 15.17 -14.00
C LYS A 80 1.31 16.37 -13.07
N PHE A 81 1.80 17.48 -13.61
CA PHE A 81 1.85 18.75 -12.88
C PHE A 81 0.49 19.45 -13.02
N ILE A 82 -0.07 19.88 -11.89
CA ILE A 82 -1.33 20.63 -11.82
C ILE A 82 -1.12 21.90 -11.01
N LYS A 83 -1.96 22.91 -11.21
CA LYS A 83 -2.02 24.05 -10.31
C LYS A 83 -2.87 23.70 -9.09
N LEU A 84 -2.77 24.51 -8.04
CA LEU A 84 -3.51 24.26 -6.80
C LEU A 84 -5.03 24.38 -7.02
N GLU A 85 -5.47 25.33 -7.84
CA GLU A 85 -6.86 25.54 -8.22
C GLU A 85 -7.48 24.36 -8.98
N ASP A 86 -6.66 23.54 -9.65
CA ASP A 86 -7.09 22.36 -10.40
C ASP A 86 -7.20 21.12 -9.51
N ALA A 87 -6.76 21.19 -8.24
CA ALA A 87 -6.78 20.05 -7.33
C ALA A 87 -8.18 19.40 -7.19
N PRO A 88 -9.30 20.13 -7.07
CA PRO A 88 -10.62 19.51 -6.99
C PRO A 88 -10.97 18.66 -8.22
N GLN A 89 -10.58 19.10 -9.41
CA GLN A 89 -10.79 18.30 -10.63
C GLN A 89 -9.85 17.10 -10.66
N ALA A 90 -8.58 17.28 -10.27
CA ALA A 90 -7.62 16.19 -10.21
C ALA A 90 -8.02 15.06 -9.24
N TYR A 91 -8.69 15.39 -8.13
CA TYR A 91 -9.27 14.36 -7.24
C TYR A 91 -10.39 13.58 -7.91
N LYS A 92 -11.24 14.22 -8.72
CA LYS A 92 -12.30 13.52 -9.49
C LYS A 92 -11.69 12.63 -10.55
N ASP A 93 -10.72 13.15 -11.31
CA ASP A 93 -9.99 12.39 -12.34
C ASP A 93 -9.26 11.16 -11.76
N PHE A 94 -8.91 11.17 -10.46
CA PHE A 94 -8.24 10.05 -9.77
C PHE A 94 -9.22 9.05 -9.14
N ASP A 95 -10.46 9.45 -8.88
CA ASP A 95 -11.52 8.59 -8.35
C ASP A 95 -12.23 7.78 -9.44
N GLU A 96 -12.23 8.30 -10.68
CA GLU A 96 -12.63 7.56 -11.89
C GLU A 96 -11.71 6.39 -12.22
#